data_AF-A0A9D8FQQ6-F1
#
_entry.id   AF-A0A9D8FQQ6-F1
#
_cell.length_a   1.000
_cell.length_b   1.000
_cell.length_c   1.000
_cell.angle_alpha   90.00
_cell.angle_beta   90.00
_cell.angle_gamma   90.00
#
_symmetry.space_group_name_H-M   'P 1'
#
loop_
_entity.id
_entity.type
_entity.pdbx_description
1 polymer ?
#
loop_
_entity_poly.entity_id
_entity_poly.type
_entity_poly.pdbx_seq_one_letter_code
_entity_poly.pdbx_strand_id
1 'polypeptide(L)'
;MSDQENSIWWQIHHGDAPIVDMHVHPSLKAFLFKRVLTMRFGANRAFNPFSMRADFGRLEEGGVDVLLSTVYAPERGIIGDCVYLKLLRFLMPITYHKVFRQNYFDVTGHILDVMEEQVCQSWRRGRRGATVVTSVGALDEVLDEG
;
A
#
# COMPACT_ATOMS: atom_id res chain seq x y z
N MET A 1 -30.82 -15.53 5.28
CA MET A 1 -30.31 -15.79 3.92
C MET A 1 -30.04 -17.27 3.83
N SER A 2 -30.54 -17.91 2.79
CA SER A 2 -30.27 -19.33 2.52
C SER A 2 -28.81 -19.52 2.11
N ASP A 3 -28.23 -20.70 2.34
CA ASP A 3 -26.83 -20.98 2.01
C ASP A 3 -26.51 -20.79 0.51
N GLN A 4 -27.52 -20.94 -0.35
CA GLN A 4 -27.44 -20.68 -1.78
C GLN A 4 -27.32 -19.19 -2.11
N GLU A 5 -28.09 -18.32 -1.45
CA GLU A 5 -27.98 -16.87 -1.61
C GLU A 5 -26.62 -16.35 -1.13
N ASN A 6 -26.09 -16.91 -0.05
CA ASN A 6 -24.73 -16.60 0.42
C ASN A 6 -23.67 -17.01 -0.61
N SER A 7 -23.80 -18.19 -1.24
CA SER A 7 -22.86 -18.67 -2.25
C SER A 7 -22.86 -17.80 -3.51
N ILE A 8 -24.03 -17.38 -4.00
CA ILE A 8 -24.16 -16.52 -5.18
C ILE A 8 -23.64 -15.12 -4.89
N TRP A 9 -23.98 -14.56 -3.73
CA TRP A 9 -23.48 -13.25 -3.30
C TRP A 9 -21.94 -13.25 -3.21
N TRP A 10 -21.35 -14.30 -2.63
CA TRP A 10 -19.90 -14.43 -2.53
C TRP A 10 -19.24 -14.51 -3.90
N GLN A 11 -19.79 -15.29 -4.82
CA GLN A 11 -19.25 -15.44 -6.17
C GLN A 11 -19.32 -14.13 -6.96
N ILE A 12 -20.44 -13.40 -6.88
CA ILE A 12 -20.59 -12.09 -7.55
C ILE A 12 -19.61 -11.06 -6.99
N HIS A 13 -19.45 -11.00 -5.67
CA HIS A 13 -18.70 -9.90 -5.03
C HIS A 13 -17.21 -10.19 -4.78
N HIS A 14 -16.79 -11.46 -4.85
CA HIS A 14 -15.40 -11.86 -4.59
C HIS A 14 -14.83 -12.85 -5.62
N GLY A 15 -15.64 -13.34 -6.55
CA GLY A 15 -15.18 -14.21 -7.66
C GLY A 15 -15.16 -13.48 -9.00
N ASP A 16 -16.27 -12.83 -9.36
CA ASP A 16 -16.50 -12.35 -10.73
C ASP A 16 -16.36 -10.82 -10.90
N ALA A 17 -16.42 -10.05 -9.80
CA ALA A 17 -16.31 -8.59 -9.84
C ALA A 17 -14.90 -8.11 -9.45
N PRO A 18 -14.29 -7.19 -10.22
CA PRO A 18 -13.03 -6.57 -9.83
C PRO A 18 -13.16 -5.82 -8.50
N ILE A 19 -12.29 -6.12 -7.55
CA ILE A 19 -12.24 -5.44 -6.26
C ILE A 19 -11.24 -4.30 -6.34
N VAL A 20 -11.75 -3.08 -6.14
CA VAL A 20 -10.97 -1.85 -6.16
C VAL A 20 -10.89 -1.27 -4.74
N ASP A 21 -9.68 -1.21 -4.19
CA ASP A 21 -9.41 -0.43 -2.98
C ASP A 21 -8.99 1.00 -3.37
N MET A 22 -9.89 1.94 -3.11
CA MET A 22 -9.74 3.35 -3.47
C MET A 22 -8.82 4.14 -2.54
N HIS A 23 -8.39 3.60 -1.40
CA HIS A 23 -7.57 4.39 -0.48
C HIS A 23 -6.74 3.55 0.49
N VAL A 24 -5.45 3.44 0.18
CA VAL A 24 -4.48 2.83 1.10
C VAL A 24 -3.14 3.56 1.07
N HIS A 25 -2.35 3.45 2.13
CA HIS A 25 -1.02 4.08 2.24
C HIS A 25 0.14 3.07 2.30
N PRO A 26 0.29 2.14 1.32
CA PRO A 26 1.39 1.18 1.35
C PRO A 26 2.73 1.88 1.08
N SER A 27 2.74 2.90 0.20
CA SER A 27 3.91 3.70 -0.17
C SER A 27 4.49 4.47 1.02
N LEU A 28 3.63 5.04 1.88
CA LEU A 28 4.07 5.71 3.11
C LEU A 28 4.79 4.75 4.07
N LYS A 29 4.27 3.53 4.23
CA LYS A 29 4.91 2.53 5.10
C LYS A 29 6.21 1.98 4.50
N ALA A 30 6.26 1.78 3.18
CA ALA A 30 7.49 1.44 2.47
C ALA A 30 8.54 2.53 2.68
N PHE A 31 8.17 3.80 2.51
CA PHE A 31 9.03 4.96 2.70
C PHE A 31 9.54 5.12 4.14
N LEU A 32 8.65 5.07 5.14
CA LEU A 32 9.00 5.29 6.54
C LEU A 32 9.91 4.19 7.12
N PHE A 33 9.65 2.94 6.75
CA PHE A 33 10.25 1.78 7.43
C PHE A 33 11.15 0.96 6.51
N LYS A 34 11.45 1.45 5.30
CA LYS A 34 12.16 0.70 4.24
C LYS A 34 11.58 -0.71 4.06
N ARG A 35 10.26 -0.81 4.20
CA ARG A 35 9.53 -2.09 4.18
C ARG A 35 9.44 -2.54 2.74
N VAL A 36 9.91 -3.76 2.50
CA VAL A 36 9.78 -4.38 1.18
C VAL A 36 8.35 -4.89 1.05
N LEU A 37 7.53 -4.27 0.20
CA LEU A 37 6.13 -4.67 -0.04
C LEU A 37 6.01 -6.10 -0.58
N THR A 38 7.13 -6.68 -1.04
CA THR A 38 7.25 -8.07 -1.48
C THR A 38 7.47 -9.07 -0.35
N MET A 39 7.68 -8.63 0.90
CA MET A 39 7.81 -9.51 2.07
C MET A 39 6.53 -9.54 2.91
N ARG A 40 6.13 -10.73 3.37
CA ARG A 40 5.00 -10.87 4.30
C ARG A 40 5.41 -10.37 5.68
N PHE A 41 4.76 -9.32 6.16
CA PHE A 41 4.89 -8.88 7.55
C PHE A 41 3.64 -9.24 8.34
N GLY A 42 3.76 -9.60 9.61
CA GLY A 42 2.61 -9.88 10.47
C GLY A 42 1.62 -8.70 10.52
N ALA A 43 0.34 -8.96 10.27
CA ALA A 43 -0.73 -8.00 10.52
C ALA A 43 -1.11 -8.08 12.00
N ASN A 44 -1.14 -6.95 12.70
CA ASN A 44 -1.61 -6.89 14.09
C ASN A 44 -2.95 -6.14 14.15
N ARG A 45 -3.84 -6.58 15.05
CA ARG A 45 -5.14 -5.93 15.31
C ARG A 45 -4.95 -4.55 15.96
N ALA A 46 -3.90 -4.36 16.76
CA ALA A 46 -3.56 -3.06 17.35
C ALA A 46 -2.89 -2.11 16.35
N PHE A 47 -2.86 -0.79 16.64
CA PHE A 47 -2.10 0.21 15.88
C PHE A 47 -0.59 -0.08 16.00
N ASN A 48 -0.12 -1.00 15.17
CA ASN A 48 1.30 -1.34 15.06
C ASN A 48 1.83 -0.71 13.77
N PRO A 49 2.61 0.38 13.84
CA PRO A 49 3.19 1.03 12.67
C PRO A 49 4.16 0.10 11.91
N PHE A 50 4.66 -0.94 12.58
CA PHE A 50 5.49 -2.01 12.02
C PHE A 50 4.67 -3.20 11.49
N SER A 51 3.35 -3.08 11.36
CA SER A 51 2.53 -4.07 10.65
C SER A 51 2.18 -3.56 9.25
N MET A 52 2.29 -4.43 8.26
CA MET A 52 1.74 -4.19 6.92
C MET A 52 0.41 -4.92 6.82
N ARG A 53 -0.58 -4.28 6.22
CA ARG A 53 -1.90 -4.88 5.94
C ARG A 53 -2.13 -5.05 4.43
N ALA A 54 -1.58 -4.13 3.64
CA ALA A 54 -1.54 -4.16 2.18
C ALA A 54 -0.11 -4.45 1.71
N ASP A 55 0.32 -5.70 1.80
CA ASP A 55 1.47 -6.24 1.07
C ASP A 55 0.97 -7.00 -0.16
N PHE A 56 1.78 -7.13 -1.22
CA PHE A 56 1.30 -7.71 -2.48
C PHE A 56 0.73 -9.13 -2.31
N GLY A 57 1.29 -9.93 -1.40
CA GLY A 57 0.76 -11.27 -1.14
C GLY A 57 -0.60 -11.28 -0.47
N ARG A 58 -0.88 -10.31 0.41
CA ARG A 58 -2.20 -10.19 1.04
C ARG A 58 -3.26 -9.56 0.15
N LEU A 59 -2.84 -8.66 -0.74
CA LEU A 59 -3.73 -8.10 -1.76
C LEU A 59 -4.17 -9.22 -2.71
N GLU A 60 -3.23 -10.05 -3.16
CA GLU A 60 -3.50 -11.24 -3.95
C GLU A 60 -4.39 -12.26 -3.20
N GLU A 61 -4.06 -12.62 -1.95
CA GLU A 61 -4.90 -13.52 -1.12
C GLU A 61 -6.29 -12.95 -0.84
N GLY A 62 -6.41 -11.62 -0.77
CA GLY A 62 -7.66 -10.92 -0.53
C GLY A 62 -8.51 -10.69 -1.80
N GLY A 63 -7.99 -11.08 -2.97
CA GLY A 63 -8.65 -10.87 -4.27
C GLY A 63 -8.75 -9.40 -4.67
N VAL A 64 -7.79 -8.56 -4.29
CA VAL A 64 -7.78 -7.13 -4.69
C VAL A 64 -7.09 -7.00 -6.04
N ASP A 65 -7.83 -6.56 -7.05
CA ASP A 65 -7.34 -6.39 -8.42
C ASP A 65 -6.72 -5.01 -8.63
N VAL A 66 -7.33 -3.97 -8.07
CA VAL A 66 -6.89 -2.57 -8.27
C VAL A 66 -6.70 -1.87 -6.93
N LEU A 67 -5.58 -1.16 -6.81
CA LEU A 67 -5.20 -0.45 -5.59
C LEU A 67 -4.84 0.99 -5.89
N LEU A 68 -5.54 1.94 -5.29
CA LEU A 68 -5.11 3.34 -5.29
C LEU A 68 -4.14 3.60 -4.13
N SER A 69 -2.84 3.51 -4.44
CA SER A 69 -1.77 3.84 -3.50
C SER A 69 -1.69 5.35 -3.27
N THR A 70 -2.20 5.79 -2.13
CA THR A 70 -2.23 7.21 -1.78
C THR A 70 -0.88 7.67 -1.25
N VAL A 71 -0.27 8.60 -1.97
CA VAL A 71 0.93 9.31 -1.57
C VAL A 71 0.55 10.40 -0.56
N TYR A 72 0.97 10.21 0.69
CA TYR A 72 0.72 11.16 1.76
C TYR A 72 2.05 11.63 2.35
N ALA A 73 2.32 12.93 2.26
CA ALA A 73 3.43 13.57 2.95
C ALA A 73 2.94 14.06 4.33
N PRO A 74 3.47 13.53 5.45
CA PRO A 74 3.01 13.91 6.78
C PRO A 74 3.23 15.39 7.09
N GLU A 75 2.22 16.02 7.68
CA GLU A 75 2.31 17.42 8.12
C GLU A 75 3.33 17.58 9.25
N ARG A 76 4.05 18.69 9.28
CA ARG A 76 5.00 18.98 10.38
C ARG A 76 4.30 19.11 11.74
N GLY A 77 3.05 19.61 11.74
CA GLY A 77 2.25 19.83 12.94
C GLY A 77 1.86 18.55 13.68
N ILE A 78 1.70 17.44 12.96
CA ILE A 78 1.27 16.15 13.55
C ILE A 78 2.26 15.62 14.60
N ILE A 79 3.53 16.04 14.54
CA ILE A 79 4.53 15.72 15.54
C ILE A 79 4.17 16.37 16.88
N GLY A 80 3.57 17.55 16.87
CA GLY A 80 3.12 18.26 18.07
C GLY A 80 2.05 17.47 18.83
N ASP A 81 1.16 16.82 18.08
CA ASP A 81 -0.06 16.19 18.60
C ASP A 81 0.11 14.70 18.92
N CYS A 82 1.03 14.01 18.24
CA CYS A 82 1.25 12.57 18.45
C CYS A 82 2.55 12.26 19.19
N VAL A 83 2.44 11.82 20.46
CA VAL A 83 3.58 11.44 21.32
C VAL A 83 4.44 10.33 20.67
N TYR A 84 3.82 9.37 19.98
CA TYR A 84 4.55 8.30 19.30
C TYR A 84 5.43 8.80 18.15
N LEU A 85 5.00 9.83 17.42
CA LEU A 85 5.79 10.43 16.35
C LEU A 85 6.93 11.29 16.90
N LYS A 86 6.76 11.90 18.08
CA LYS A 86 7.87 12.55 18.80
C LYS A 86 8.98 11.56 19.13
N LEU A 87 8.63 10.34 19.53
CA LEU A 87 9.60 9.29 19.84
C LEU A 87 10.38 8.84 18.59
N LEU A 88 9.75 8.88 17.42
CA LEU A 88 10.38 8.56 16.14
C LEU A 88 11.60 9.45 15.84
N ARG A 89 11.59 10.71 16.31
CA ARG A 89 12.75 11.62 16.22
C ARG A 89 14.01 11.03 16.88
N PHE A 90 13.82 10.33 17.98
CA PHE A 90 14.92 9.74 18.75
C PHE A 90 15.29 8.34 18.26
N LEU A 91 14.28 7.51 17.97
CA LEU A 91 14.52 6.11 17.53
C LEU A 91 15.00 6.00 16.08
N MET A 92 14.52 6.87 15.19
CA MET A 92 14.86 6.85 13.76
C MET A 92 15.15 8.27 13.24
N PRO A 93 16.24 8.90 13.69
CA PRO A 93 16.54 10.29 13.36
C PRO A 93 16.67 10.51 11.85
N ILE A 94 17.25 9.58 11.11
CA ILE A 94 17.41 9.70 9.64
C ILE A 94 16.04 9.75 8.95
N THR A 95 15.14 8.81 9.25
CA THR A 95 13.78 8.79 8.71
C THR A 95 13.02 10.06 9.08
N TYR A 96 13.14 10.49 10.34
CA TYR A 96 12.51 11.73 10.81
C TYR A 96 12.95 12.94 9.99
N HIS A 97 14.25 13.08 9.70
CA HIS A 97 14.76 14.19 8.90
C HIS A 97 14.27 14.12 7.45
N LYS A 98 14.22 12.92 6.86
CA LYS A 98 13.73 12.72 5.49
C LYS A 98 12.26 13.09 5.33
N VAL A 99 11.42 12.74 6.30
CA VAL A 99 9.97 12.90 6.22
C VAL A 99 9.54 14.32 6.61
N PHE A 100 10.04 14.83 7.73
CA PHE A 100 9.46 16.03 8.34
C PHE A 100 10.24 17.32 8.08
N ARG A 101 11.49 17.25 7.59
CA ARG A 101 12.31 18.44 7.34
C ARG A 101 12.43 18.82 5.87
N GLN A 102 12.00 17.96 4.94
CA GLN A 102 12.00 18.26 3.51
C GLN A 102 10.76 19.08 3.10
N ASN A 103 10.77 19.57 1.86
CA ASN A 103 9.60 20.12 1.18
C ASN A 103 8.60 18.99 0.91
N TYR A 104 7.30 19.26 1.01
CA TYR A 104 6.25 18.31 0.65
C TYR A 104 6.46 17.71 -0.75
N PHE A 105 6.85 18.52 -1.74
CA PHE A 105 7.09 18.05 -3.10
C PHE A 105 8.18 16.96 -3.15
N ASP A 106 9.32 17.20 -2.51
CA ASP A 106 10.44 16.25 -2.47
C ASP A 106 10.04 14.96 -1.75
N VAL A 107 9.29 15.08 -0.65
CA VAL A 107 8.77 13.92 0.10
C VAL A 107 7.81 13.11 -0.76
N THR A 108 6.87 13.76 -1.45
CA THR A 108 5.93 13.06 -2.33
C THR A 108 6.64 12.39 -3.50
N GLY A 109 7.63 13.05 -4.11
CA GLY A 109 8.44 12.46 -5.18
C GLY A 109 9.17 11.21 -4.71
N HIS A 110 9.84 11.28 -3.55
CA HIS A 110 10.51 10.10 -2.99
C HIS A 110 9.54 8.96 -2.65
N ILE A 111 8.34 9.26 -2.17
CA ILE A 111 7.33 8.23 -1.88
C ILE A 111 6.86 7.56 -3.18
N LEU A 112 6.72 8.33 -4.27
CA LEU A 112 6.42 7.79 -5.61
C LEU A 112 7.54 6.88 -6.11
N ASP A 113 8.79 7.36 -6.08
CA ASP A 113 9.96 6.59 -6.52
C ASP A 113 10.09 5.26 -5.78
N VAL A 114 9.88 5.28 -4.46
CA VAL A 114 9.90 4.06 -3.63
C VAL A 114 8.79 3.11 -4.05
N MET A 115 7.59 3.61 -4.32
CA MET A 115 6.48 2.74 -4.75
C MET A 115 6.77 2.10 -6.12
N GLU A 116 7.27 2.87 -7.08
CA GLU A 116 7.66 2.38 -8.41
C GLU A 116 8.78 1.32 -8.31
N GLU A 117 9.76 1.55 -7.44
CA GLU A 117 10.83 0.58 -7.16
C GLU A 117 10.25 -0.72 -6.57
N GLN A 118 9.31 -0.62 -5.63
CA GLN A 118 8.66 -1.80 -5.04
C GLN A 118 7.85 -2.60 -6.06
N VAL A 119 7.18 -1.92 -7.00
CA VAL A 119 6.48 -2.58 -8.10
C VAL A 119 7.47 -3.24 -9.06
N CYS A 120 8.56 -2.57 -9.43
CA CYS A 120 9.63 -3.15 -10.23
C CYS A 120 10.24 -4.40 -9.59
N GLN A 121 10.37 -4.42 -8.26
CA GLN A 121 10.89 -5.55 -7.49
C GLN A 121 9.86 -6.66 -7.24
N SER A 122 8.59 -6.46 -7.59
CA SER A 122 7.47 -7.36 -7.26
C SER A 122 7.41 -8.66 -8.08
N TRP A 123 8.49 -9.01 -8.79
CA TRP A 123 8.55 -10.28 -9.54
C TRP A 123 8.43 -11.48 -8.62
N ARG A 124 7.38 -12.28 -8.82
CA ARG A 124 7.14 -13.52 -8.10
C ARG A 124 6.84 -14.65 -9.08
N ARG A 125 7.58 -15.76 -8.97
CA ARG A 125 7.35 -16.99 -9.75
C ARG A 125 7.25 -16.78 -11.28
N GLY A 126 8.03 -15.86 -11.83
CA GLY A 126 8.04 -15.58 -13.28
C GLY A 126 6.89 -14.70 -13.78
N ARG A 127 6.04 -14.17 -12.88
CA ARG A 127 5.03 -13.16 -13.19
C ARG A 127 5.31 -11.86 -12.41
N ARG A 128 4.90 -10.72 -12.95
CA ARG A 128 4.89 -9.45 -12.21
C ARG A 128 3.79 -9.52 -11.16
N GLY A 129 4.11 -9.23 -9.90
CA GLY A 129 3.14 -9.25 -8.80
C GLY A 129 2.27 -7.99 -8.71
N ALA A 130 2.69 -6.90 -9.37
CA ALA A 130 1.91 -5.68 -9.54
C ALA A 130 2.43 -4.91 -10.76
N THR A 131 1.60 -4.01 -11.29
CA THR A 131 1.95 -3.08 -12.37
C THR A 131 1.44 -1.68 -12.02
N VAL A 132 2.24 -0.64 -12.28
CA VAL A 132 1.79 0.75 -12.18
C VAL A 132 1.06 1.10 -13.47
N VAL A 133 -0.14 1.65 -13.32
CA VAL A 133 -0.98 2.07 -14.44
C VAL A 133 -1.19 3.58 -14.36
N THR A 134 -1.07 4.28 -15.49
CA THR A 134 -1.12 5.74 -15.57
C THR A 134 -2.34 6.29 -16.30
N SER A 135 -3.20 5.43 -16.86
CA SER A 135 -4.41 5.82 -17.57
C SER A 135 -5.51 4.77 -17.41
N VAL A 136 -6.77 5.17 -17.64
CA VAL A 136 -7.91 4.24 -17.59
C VAL A 136 -7.80 3.17 -18.68
N GLY A 137 -7.39 3.54 -19.90
CA GLY A 137 -7.25 2.55 -20.98
C GLY A 137 -6.21 1.46 -20.66
N ALA A 138 -5.07 1.86 -20.09
CA ALA A 138 -4.06 0.90 -19.64
C ALA A 138 -4.54 0.06 -18.42
N LEU A 139 -5.53 0.53 -17.67
CA LEU A 139 -6.13 -0.24 -16.58
C LEU A 139 -7.03 -1.34 -17.15
N ASP A 140 -7.88 -0.98 -18.11
CA ASP A 140 -8.78 -1.90 -18.78
C ASP A 140 -7.97 -3.03 -19.48
N GLU A 141 -6.88 -2.68 -20.17
CA GLU A 141 -5.97 -3.66 -20.79
C GLU A 141 -5.40 -4.65 -19.77
N VAL A 142 -4.97 -4.19 -18.60
CA VAL A 142 -4.40 -5.07 -17.56
C VAL A 142 -5.48 -5.96 -16.92
N LEU A 143 -6.69 -5.45 -16.74
CA LEU A 143 -7.81 -6.21 -16.17
C LEU A 143 -8.33 -7.28 -17.14
N ASP A 144 -8.28 -7.03 -18.45
CA ASP A 144 -8.66 -7.99 -19.47
C ASP A 144 -7.64 -9.14 -19.63
N GLU A 145 -6.36 -8.92 -19.27
CA GLU A 145 -5.28 -9.91 -19.38
C GLU A 145 -5.25 -10.95 -18.24
N GLY A 146 -5.81 -10.64 -17.06
CA GLY A 146 -5.88 -11.53 -15.89
C GLY A 146 -4.60 -11.62 -15.05
#